data_AF-A0A975ADF2-F1
#
_entry.id   AF-A0A975ADF2-F1
#
_cell.length_a   1.000
_cell.length_b   1.000
_cell.length_c   1.000
_cell.angle_alpha   90.00
_cell.angle_beta   90.00
_cell.angle_gamma   90.00
#
_symmetry.space_group_name_H-M   'P 1'
#
loop_
_entity.id
_entity.type
_entity.pdbx_description
1 polymer ?
#
loop_
_entity_poly.entity_id
_entity_poly.type
_entity_poly.pdbx_seq_one_letter_code
_entity_poly.pdbx_strand_id
1 'polypeptide(L)'
;MNFAELGVPSSLVKILEQQGITTPTPIQAATLPDSLAGRDVLGRGRTGSGKTYGFLLPLVARLDASKLPAMPRKPRALILAPTRELVGQIHASLLPLAKASGLSTVVVYGGVGQGPQTTALKKGVDIVIACPGRLEDLMGQGYADLSAVEVTILDEADHMADLGFLPGVRRIMDKTPRTGQRMLFSATLDKAIDVLVKRYLTNPATHEADSAQSPVSTMSHHVLHVSRDQRVPVLVDLTSAPGRTVVFTRTKHGAKALARQLNKSGVPSVDLHGNLSQNARTRNMEMFHSGKATTLVATDIAARGIHVDDVALVIHADPPTEHKAYLHRSGRTARAGAEGTVITLMTDEQQRDVRDLTRQAGIKPTTTKITGPGHAMLEQLAPGVRSTPGGLVVEVPTSTGGRGGGGGRSTGANAQRKRARATGETGGRSRRGNPTSYTSETPGSSAGGSTGGGQRRRSGGGQGAGAGQGAGGGQGGGGNRRRRSGGGQGQGGASTGGSRAHSASSFSRGR
;
A
#
# COMPACT_ATOMS: atom_id res chain seq x y z
N MET A 1 10.15 -3.81 33.43
CA MET A 1 10.24 -4.39 32.08
C MET A 1 10.57 -3.31 31.09
N ASN A 2 11.86 -3.08 30.87
CA ASN A 2 12.42 -2.23 29.82
C ASN A 2 12.99 -3.10 28.68
N PHE A 3 13.51 -2.48 27.61
CA PHE A 3 14.07 -3.23 26.47
C PHE A 3 15.34 -4.03 26.80
N ALA A 4 16.18 -3.55 27.72
CA ALA A 4 17.40 -4.27 28.11
C ALA A 4 17.07 -5.56 28.87
N GLU A 5 16.06 -5.53 29.74
CA GLU A 5 15.52 -6.70 30.46
C GLU A 5 14.91 -7.76 29.51
N LEU A 6 14.49 -7.35 28.30
CA LEU A 6 14.02 -8.26 27.24
C LEU A 6 15.16 -8.81 26.36
N GLY A 7 16.42 -8.50 26.68
CA GLY A 7 17.59 -8.98 25.94
C GLY A 7 17.97 -8.15 24.70
N VAL A 8 17.38 -6.97 24.50
CA VAL A 8 17.74 -6.09 23.37
C VAL A 8 19.18 -5.57 23.54
N PRO A 9 20.05 -5.64 22.51
CA PRO A 9 21.42 -5.14 22.59
C PRO A 9 21.50 -3.68 23.04
N SER A 10 22.45 -3.37 23.93
CA SER A 10 22.60 -2.03 24.54
C SER A 10 22.87 -0.91 23.53
N SER A 11 23.43 -1.22 22.36
CA SER A 11 23.57 -0.30 21.23
C SER A 11 22.21 0.14 20.67
N LEU A 12 21.24 -0.76 20.58
CA LEU A 12 19.90 -0.47 20.08
C LEU A 12 19.02 0.18 21.16
N VAL A 13 19.15 -0.25 22.43
CA VAL A 13 18.45 0.39 23.57
C VAL A 13 18.75 1.89 23.62
N LYS A 14 20.02 2.30 23.48
CA LYS A 14 20.42 3.72 23.42
C LYS A 14 19.76 4.51 22.30
N ILE A 15 19.51 3.89 21.14
CA ILE A 15 18.81 4.55 20.02
C ILE A 15 17.33 4.73 20.34
N LEU A 16 16.69 3.75 21.00
CA LEU A 16 15.30 3.86 21.45
C LEU A 16 15.15 4.95 22.53
N GLU A 17 16.06 5.00 23.50
CA GLU A 17 16.10 6.04 24.54
C GLU A 17 16.23 7.45 23.94
N GLN A 18 17.11 7.64 22.95
CA GLN A 18 17.24 8.91 22.21
C GLN A 18 15.97 9.31 21.44
N GLN A 19 15.09 8.36 21.15
CA GLN A 19 13.78 8.59 20.53
C GLN A 19 12.63 8.71 21.55
N GLY A 20 12.92 8.65 22.85
CA GLY A 20 11.92 8.65 23.93
C GLY A 20 11.19 7.31 24.11
N ILE A 21 11.65 6.24 23.45
CA ILE A 21 11.03 4.91 23.46
C ILE A 21 11.67 4.05 24.56
N THR A 22 11.30 4.29 25.81
CA THR A 22 11.90 3.60 26.97
C THR A 22 11.17 2.33 27.40
N THR A 23 9.86 2.27 27.17
CA THR A 23 8.98 1.18 27.63
C THR A 23 8.48 0.33 26.45
N PRO A 24 8.65 -1.00 26.46
CA PRO A 24 8.12 -1.87 25.43
C PRO A 24 6.59 -1.96 25.48
N THR A 25 5.95 -1.96 24.31
CA THR A 25 4.50 -2.23 24.22
C THR A 25 4.20 -3.72 24.50
N PRO A 26 2.95 -4.10 24.84
CA PRO A 26 2.62 -5.49 25.18
C PRO A 26 3.04 -6.52 24.11
N ILE A 27 2.88 -6.20 22.82
CA ILE A 27 3.32 -7.10 21.74
C ILE A 27 4.85 -7.19 21.64
N GLN A 28 5.58 -6.10 21.93
CA GLN A 28 7.04 -6.10 21.95
C GLN A 28 7.55 -6.94 23.12
N ALA A 29 6.98 -6.76 24.32
CA ALA A 29 7.33 -7.55 25.50
C ALA A 29 7.09 -9.05 25.30
N ALA A 30 5.99 -9.42 24.62
CA ALA A 30 5.69 -10.81 24.29
C ALA A 30 6.62 -11.38 23.21
N THR A 31 6.86 -10.65 22.11
CA THR A 31 7.59 -11.18 20.93
C THR A 31 9.11 -11.09 21.01
N LEU A 32 9.67 -10.12 21.74
CA LEU A 32 11.12 -9.88 21.76
C LEU A 32 11.94 -11.07 22.30
N PRO A 33 11.58 -11.74 23.41
CA PRO A 33 12.37 -12.87 23.92
C PRO A 33 12.53 -14.01 22.91
N ASP A 34 11.44 -14.45 22.26
CA ASP A 34 11.47 -15.52 21.26
C ASP A 34 12.17 -15.10 19.97
N SER A 35 11.94 -13.87 19.49
CA SER A 35 12.53 -13.39 18.24
C SER A 35 14.02 -13.09 18.38
N LEU A 36 14.50 -12.61 19.53
CA LEU A 36 15.92 -12.43 19.84
C LEU A 36 16.64 -13.78 20.03
N ALA A 37 15.96 -14.78 20.61
CA ALA A 37 16.40 -16.18 20.61
C ALA A 37 16.39 -16.82 19.20
N GLY A 38 15.96 -16.08 18.17
CA GLY A 38 16.03 -16.48 16.79
C GLY A 38 14.93 -17.42 16.31
N ARG A 39 13.87 -17.64 17.12
CA ARG A 39 12.70 -18.43 16.75
C ARG A 39 11.82 -17.70 15.73
N ASP A 40 11.07 -18.49 14.97
CA ASP A 40 9.97 -17.96 14.17
C ASP A 40 8.87 -17.38 15.07
N VAL A 41 8.22 -16.29 14.63
CA VAL A 41 7.20 -15.57 15.41
C VAL A 41 5.95 -15.31 14.59
N LEU A 42 4.79 -15.54 15.21
CA LEU A 42 3.48 -15.12 14.73
C LEU A 42 2.91 -14.06 15.68
N GLY A 43 3.07 -12.79 15.34
CA GLY A 43 2.63 -11.66 16.16
C GLY A 43 1.26 -11.14 15.74
N ARG A 44 0.25 -11.34 16.59
CA ARG A 44 -1.09 -10.77 16.39
C ARG A 44 -1.24 -9.43 17.09
N GLY A 45 -1.66 -8.42 16.33
CA GLY A 45 -1.97 -7.10 16.87
C GLY A 45 -2.38 -6.09 15.80
N ARG A 46 -3.22 -5.14 16.19
CA ARG A 46 -3.75 -4.07 15.33
C ARG A 46 -2.64 -3.09 14.91
N THR A 47 -2.87 -2.32 13.85
CA THR A 47 -1.98 -1.20 13.49
C THR A 47 -1.88 -0.22 14.66
N GLY A 48 -0.66 0.23 15.00
CA GLY A 48 -0.41 1.13 16.13
C GLY A 48 -0.03 0.44 17.45
N SER A 49 -0.07 -0.90 17.56
CA SER A 49 0.36 -1.60 18.79
C SER A 49 1.89 -1.67 19.00
N GLY A 50 2.69 -1.02 18.16
CA GLY A 50 4.16 -0.99 18.26
C GLY A 50 4.89 -2.17 17.60
N LYS A 51 4.21 -3.01 16.80
CA LYS A 51 4.79 -4.20 16.12
C LYS A 51 6.13 -3.95 15.44
N THR A 52 6.32 -2.78 14.83
CA THR A 52 7.53 -2.37 14.10
C THR A 52 8.82 -2.66 14.87
N TYR A 53 8.97 -2.15 16.10
CA TYR A 53 10.18 -2.43 16.89
C TYR A 53 10.26 -3.88 17.39
N GLY A 54 9.12 -4.55 17.55
CA GLY A 54 9.06 -5.98 17.89
C GLY A 54 9.72 -6.88 16.83
N PHE A 55 9.85 -6.42 15.58
CA PHE A 55 10.54 -7.16 14.51
C PHE A 55 11.82 -6.49 13.99
N LEU A 56 11.95 -5.17 14.09
CA LEU A 56 13.17 -4.47 13.66
C LEU A 56 14.35 -4.72 14.62
N LEU A 57 14.11 -4.75 15.94
CA LEU A 57 15.15 -5.01 16.93
C LEU A 57 15.80 -6.39 16.76
N PRO A 58 15.06 -7.52 16.69
CA PRO A 58 15.66 -8.84 16.47
C PRO A 58 16.32 -8.97 15.08
N LEU A 59 15.76 -8.34 14.04
CA LEU A 59 16.39 -8.31 12.71
C LEU A 59 17.76 -7.64 12.74
N VAL A 60 17.86 -6.43 13.30
CA VAL A 60 19.11 -5.68 13.37
C VAL A 60 20.12 -6.38 14.28
N ALA A 61 19.69 -6.86 15.46
CA ALA A 61 20.54 -7.63 16.37
C ALA A 61 21.14 -8.87 15.69
N ARG A 62 20.35 -9.63 14.91
CA ARG A 62 20.82 -10.84 14.23
C ARG A 62 21.80 -10.54 13.09
N LEU A 63 21.50 -9.54 12.26
CA LEU A 63 22.40 -9.15 11.17
C LEU A 63 23.70 -8.51 11.68
N ASP A 64 23.64 -7.78 12.80
CA ASP A 64 24.84 -7.26 13.45
C ASP A 64 25.68 -8.39 14.06
N ALA A 65 25.05 -9.42 14.63
CA ALA A 65 25.75 -10.56 15.21
C ALA A 65 26.48 -11.43 14.17
N SER A 66 25.90 -11.66 12.98
CA SER A 66 26.56 -12.49 11.95
C SER A 66 27.70 -11.78 11.19
N LYS A 67 27.82 -10.44 11.29
CA LYS A 67 28.92 -9.60 10.74
C LYS A 67 29.26 -9.84 9.25
N LEU A 68 28.37 -10.46 8.48
CA LEU A 68 28.58 -10.72 7.05
C LEU A 68 28.47 -9.42 6.25
N PRO A 69 29.31 -9.20 5.22
CA PRO A 69 29.23 -8.03 4.37
C PRO A 69 28.01 -8.07 3.44
N ALA A 70 27.45 -6.89 3.13
CA ALA A 70 26.43 -6.74 2.09
C ALA A 70 26.96 -7.21 0.73
N MET A 71 26.27 -8.17 0.11
CA MET A 71 26.66 -8.71 -1.19
C MET A 71 25.85 -8.09 -2.35
N PRO A 72 26.46 -7.83 -3.52
CA PRO A 72 25.75 -7.40 -4.73
C PRO A 72 24.53 -8.29 -5.03
N ARG A 73 23.35 -7.67 -5.12
CA ARG A 73 22.04 -8.26 -5.39
C ARG A 73 21.52 -9.29 -4.37
N LYS A 74 22.28 -9.61 -3.32
CA LYS A 74 22.00 -10.67 -2.35
C LYS A 74 21.75 -10.08 -0.95
N PRO A 75 20.54 -9.57 -0.67
CA PRO A 75 20.20 -9.06 0.65
C PRO A 75 20.17 -10.17 1.70
N ARG A 76 20.48 -9.79 2.93
CA ARG A 76 20.53 -10.64 4.12
C ARG A 76 19.24 -10.61 4.93
N ALA A 77 18.43 -9.56 4.79
CA ALA A 77 17.05 -9.55 5.29
C ALA A 77 16.05 -8.97 4.30
N LEU A 78 14.82 -9.48 4.38
CA LEU A 78 13.68 -9.05 3.59
C LEU A 78 12.51 -8.69 4.51
N ILE A 79 11.96 -7.48 4.35
CA ILE A 79 10.69 -7.08 4.94
C ILE A 79 9.69 -6.85 3.82
N LEU A 80 8.58 -7.57 3.82
CA LEU A 80 7.44 -7.33 2.93
C LEU A 80 6.34 -6.59 3.66
N ALA A 81 5.82 -5.53 3.02
CA ALA A 81 4.65 -4.78 3.48
C ALA A 81 3.73 -4.45 2.29
N PRO A 82 2.39 -4.46 2.48
CA PRO A 82 1.41 -4.28 1.40
C PRO A 82 1.52 -2.94 0.65
N THR A 83 1.87 -1.85 1.32
CA THR A 83 1.83 -0.50 0.75
C THR A 83 3.15 0.25 0.85
N ARG A 84 3.28 1.25 -0.02
CA ARG A 84 4.49 2.08 -0.17
C ARG A 84 4.70 2.95 1.08
N GLU A 85 3.58 3.39 1.64
CA GLU A 85 3.48 4.17 2.86
C GLU A 85 3.99 3.36 4.05
N LEU A 86 3.50 2.13 4.25
CA LEU A 86 3.98 1.26 5.33
C LEU A 86 5.45 0.87 5.14
N VAL A 87 5.88 0.54 3.92
CA VAL A 87 7.31 0.32 3.59
C VAL A 87 8.16 1.54 3.97
N GLY A 88 7.69 2.76 3.69
CA GLY A 88 8.39 4.00 4.05
C GLY A 88 8.43 4.24 5.57
N GLN A 89 7.36 3.92 6.28
CA GLN A 89 7.29 4.03 7.75
C GLN A 89 8.22 3.04 8.45
N ILE A 90 8.21 1.78 8.01
CA ILE A 90 9.18 0.76 8.47
C ILE A 90 10.62 1.20 8.17
N HIS A 91 10.88 1.79 6.99
CA HIS A 91 12.21 2.32 6.66
C HIS A 91 12.65 3.45 7.58
N ALA A 92 11.76 4.38 7.89
CA ALA A 92 12.03 5.49 8.81
C ALA A 92 12.36 5.00 10.22
N SER A 93 11.64 4.01 10.75
CA SER A 93 11.94 3.37 12.05
C SER A 93 13.23 2.53 12.02
N LEU A 94 13.54 1.88 10.89
CA LEU A 94 14.76 1.07 10.75
C LEU A 94 16.03 1.91 10.63
N LEU A 95 15.97 3.05 9.93
CA LEU A 95 17.17 3.79 9.51
C LEU A 95 18.13 4.14 10.67
N PRO A 96 17.68 4.58 11.87
CA PRO A 96 18.55 4.85 13.01
C PRO A 96 19.21 3.58 13.57
N LEU A 97 18.45 2.48 13.67
CA LEU A 97 18.94 1.17 14.14
C LEU A 97 19.98 0.59 13.17
N ALA A 98 19.66 0.59 11.87
CA ALA A 98 20.56 0.12 10.82
C ALA A 98 21.86 0.94 10.78
N LYS A 99 21.77 2.27 10.92
CA LYS A 99 22.94 3.15 10.98
C LYS A 99 23.85 2.83 12.19
N ALA A 100 23.28 2.51 13.36
CA ALA A 100 24.04 2.14 14.55
C ALA A 100 24.82 0.82 14.38
N SER A 101 24.31 -0.11 13.57
CA SER A 101 24.96 -1.40 13.24
C SER A 101 25.70 -1.38 11.89
N GLY A 102 25.84 -0.23 11.22
CA GLY A 102 26.50 -0.11 9.91
C GLY A 102 25.77 -0.81 8.75
N LEU A 103 24.52 -1.21 8.94
CA LEU A 103 23.73 -1.97 7.96
C LEU A 103 23.15 -1.06 6.87
N SER A 104 23.26 -1.51 5.63
CA SER A 104 22.78 -0.83 4.44
C SER A 104 21.35 -1.25 4.07
N THR A 105 20.52 -0.29 3.62
CA THR A 105 19.08 -0.51 3.41
C THR A 105 18.62 0.01 2.04
N VAL A 106 17.59 -0.63 1.45
CA VAL A 106 16.89 -0.11 0.27
C VAL A 106 15.38 -0.34 0.36
N VAL A 107 14.63 0.62 -0.16
CA VAL A 107 13.18 0.57 -0.32
C VAL A 107 12.79 0.25 -1.76
N VAL A 108 11.96 -0.77 -1.95
CA VAL A 108 11.60 -1.35 -3.26
C VAL A 108 10.08 -1.35 -3.46
N TYR A 109 9.57 -0.40 -4.23
CA TYR A 109 8.14 -0.31 -4.56
C TYR A 109 7.85 0.17 -5.98
N GLY A 110 6.63 -0.13 -6.47
CA GLY A 110 6.14 0.26 -7.79
C GLY A 110 5.87 1.76 -7.93
N GLY A 111 5.45 2.22 -9.12
CA GLY A 111 4.99 3.61 -9.30
C GLY A 111 6.05 4.71 -9.10
N VAL A 112 7.33 4.37 -9.25
CA VAL A 112 8.49 5.26 -9.48
C VAL A 112 9.45 4.56 -10.44
N GLY A 113 10.35 5.34 -11.06
CA GLY A 113 11.45 4.80 -11.89
C GLY A 113 12.32 3.80 -11.11
N GLN A 114 12.68 2.69 -11.75
CA GLN A 114 13.39 1.60 -11.08
C GLN A 114 14.90 1.86 -10.87
N GLY A 115 15.48 2.84 -11.56
CA GLY A 115 16.93 3.11 -11.56
C GLY A 115 17.58 3.17 -10.17
N PRO A 116 17.11 3.99 -9.23
CA PRO A 116 17.68 4.04 -7.88
C PRO A 116 17.62 2.70 -7.14
N GLN A 117 16.53 1.95 -7.29
CA GLN A 117 16.34 0.63 -6.67
C GLN A 117 17.33 -0.40 -7.26
N THR A 118 17.48 -0.44 -8.59
CA THR A 118 18.41 -1.36 -9.25
C THR A 118 19.87 -1.01 -9.02
N THR A 119 20.22 0.28 -8.92
CA THR A 119 21.58 0.72 -8.59
C THR A 119 21.96 0.34 -7.15
N ALA A 120 21.07 0.57 -6.18
CA ALA A 120 21.30 0.15 -4.79
C ALA A 120 21.45 -1.38 -4.67
N LEU A 121 20.55 -2.15 -5.26
CA LEU A 121 20.65 -3.62 -5.29
C LEU A 121 21.95 -4.10 -5.95
N LYS A 122 22.37 -3.51 -7.08
CA LYS A 122 23.64 -3.83 -7.74
C LYS A 122 24.87 -3.54 -6.87
N LYS A 123 24.85 -2.46 -6.08
CA LYS A 123 25.94 -2.11 -5.14
C LYS A 123 26.07 -3.14 -4.02
N GLY A 124 24.96 -3.78 -3.64
CA GLY A 124 24.86 -4.62 -2.46
C GLY A 124 24.22 -3.86 -1.31
N VAL A 125 23.29 -4.52 -0.61
CA VAL A 125 22.54 -4.00 0.52
C VAL A 125 22.26 -5.12 1.52
N ASP A 126 22.22 -4.83 2.81
CA ASP A 126 21.89 -5.81 3.84
C ASP A 126 20.37 -6.07 3.90
N ILE A 127 19.56 -5.01 3.90
CA ILE A 127 18.12 -5.09 4.17
C ILE A 127 17.32 -4.51 2.99
N VAL A 128 16.39 -5.32 2.45
CA VAL A 128 15.38 -4.89 1.49
C VAL A 128 14.03 -4.75 2.18
N ILE A 129 13.38 -3.60 2.05
CA ILE A 129 12.00 -3.35 2.49
C ILE A 129 11.16 -3.13 1.24
N ALA A 130 10.12 -3.94 1.01
CA ALA A 130 9.48 -3.99 -0.30
C ALA A 130 7.96 -4.19 -0.30
N CYS A 131 7.33 -3.62 -1.33
CA CYS A 131 6.00 -4.08 -1.77
C CYS A 131 6.18 -5.30 -2.70
N PRO A 132 5.41 -6.39 -2.54
CA PRO A 132 5.63 -7.66 -3.23
C PRO A 132 5.82 -7.53 -4.75
N GLY A 133 4.90 -6.88 -5.47
CA GLY A 133 4.94 -6.83 -6.94
C GLY A 133 6.23 -6.26 -7.53
N ARG A 134 6.76 -5.15 -6.98
CA ARG A 134 8.02 -4.58 -7.50
C ARG A 134 9.23 -5.44 -7.15
N LEU A 135 9.26 -6.08 -5.98
CA LEU A 135 10.36 -6.98 -5.67
C LEU A 135 10.36 -8.18 -6.62
N GLU A 136 9.18 -8.75 -6.90
CA GLU A 136 9.00 -9.81 -7.87
C GLU A 136 9.48 -9.39 -9.28
N ASP A 137 9.10 -8.20 -9.76
CA ASP A 137 9.59 -7.63 -11.03
C ASP A 137 11.12 -7.56 -11.09
N LEU A 138 11.77 -7.15 -9.98
CA LEU A 138 13.23 -6.99 -9.91
C LEU A 138 13.96 -8.33 -9.76
N MET A 139 13.34 -9.33 -9.10
CA MET A 139 13.83 -10.71 -9.07
C MET A 139 13.77 -11.35 -10.46
N GLY A 140 12.65 -11.18 -11.19
CA GLY A 140 12.49 -11.65 -12.57
C GLY A 140 13.49 -11.02 -13.55
N GLN A 141 13.92 -9.78 -13.30
CA GLN A 141 14.98 -9.10 -14.05
C GLN A 141 16.42 -9.44 -13.57
N GLY A 142 16.59 -10.31 -12.57
CA GLY A 142 17.91 -10.68 -12.03
C GLY A 142 18.62 -9.57 -11.26
N TYR A 143 17.89 -8.57 -10.73
CA TYR A 143 18.42 -7.51 -9.87
C TYR A 143 18.43 -7.88 -8.38
N ALA A 144 17.64 -8.87 -7.96
CA ALA A 144 17.62 -9.38 -6.59
C ALA A 144 17.63 -10.91 -6.58
N ASP A 145 18.50 -11.48 -5.74
CA ASP A 145 18.61 -12.90 -5.44
C ASP A 145 18.45 -13.08 -3.93
N LEU A 146 17.40 -13.77 -3.51
CA LEU A 146 17.03 -13.91 -2.10
C LEU A 146 17.69 -15.12 -1.41
N SER A 147 18.61 -15.83 -2.08
CA SER A 147 19.27 -17.02 -1.54
C SER A 147 20.10 -16.77 -0.28
N ALA A 148 20.46 -15.52 0.01
CA ALA A 148 21.27 -15.11 1.16
C ALA A 148 20.44 -14.57 2.35
N VAL A 149 19.10 -14.62 2.27
CA VAL A 149 18.23 -14.05 3.31
C VAL A 149 18.27 -14.88 4.59
N GLU A 150 18.83 -14.30 5.65
CA GLU A 150 18.87 -14.80 7.03
C GLU A 150 17.54 -14.55 7.78
N VAL A 151 16.85 -13.45 7.47
CA VAL A 151 15.59 -13.02 8.14
C VAL A 151 14.54 -12.58 7.13
N THR A 152 13.33 -13.14 7.19
CA THR A 152 12.16 -12.70 6.41
C THR A 152 11.03 -12.22 7.33
N ILE A 153 10.47 -11.04 7.04
CA ILE A 153 9.35 -10.45 7.78
C ILE A 153 8.19 -10.19 6.83
N LEU A 154 6.98 -10.56 7.23
CA LEU A 154 5.73 -10.08 6.63
C LEU A 154 5.01 -9.19 7.64
N ASP A 155 4.72 -7.93 7.29
CA ASP A 155 3.86 -7.06 8.11
C ASP A 155 2.55 -6.70 7.36
N GLU A 156 1.48 -6.55 8.13
CA GLU A 156 0.08 -6.51 7.68
C GLU A 156 -0.23 -7.60 6.61
N ALA A 157 0.08 -8.87 6.91
CA ALA A 157 -0.09 -9.98 5.96
C ALA A 157 -1.56 -10.17 5.49
N ASP A 158 -2.52 -9.94 6.38
CA ASP A 158 -3.97 -9.86 6.09
C ASP A 158 -4.33 -8.74 5.12
N HIS A 159 -3.68 -7.59 5.24
CA HIS A 159 -3.81 -6.52 4.26
C HIS A 159 -3.16 -6.91 2.91
N MET A 160 -2.07 -7.69 2.89
CA MET A 160 -1.58 -8.30 1.64
C MET A 160 -2.59 -9.28 1.02
N ALA A 161 -3.41 -9.96 1.83
CA ALA A 161 -4.51 -10.81 1.35
C ALA A 161 -5.66 -10.00 0.74
N ASP A 162 -6.09 -8.95 1.44
CA ASP A 162 -7.09 -7.95 1.01
C ASP A 162 -6.74 -7.22 -0.31
N LEU A 163 -5.46 -7.20 -0.69
CA LEU A 163 -4.95 -6.66 -1.97
C LEU A 163 -4.63 -7.73 -3.02
N GLY A 164 -4.85 -9.01 -2.71
CA GLY A 164 -4.57 -10.13 -3.63
C GLY A 164 -3.08 -10.43 -3.85
N PHE A 165 -2.18 -9.96 -2.98
CA PHE A 165 -0.73 -10.14 -3.15
C PHE A 165 -0.20 -11.51 -2.71
N LEU A 166 -0.97 -12.35 -2.01
CA LEU A 166 -0.49 -13.64 -1.51
C LEU A 166 0.15 -14.57 -2.57
N PRO A 167 -0.32 -14.63 -3.84
CA PRO A 167 0.38 -15.38 -4.89
C PRO A 167 1.80 -14.89 -5.14
N GLY A 168 2.03 -13.57 -5.15
CA GLY A 168 3.36 -12.97 -5.30
C GLY A 168 4.22 -13.13 -4.03
N VAL A 169 3.64 -12.89 -2.85
CA VAL A 169 4.31 -13.13 -1.55
C VAL A 169 4.83 -14.56 -1.46
N ARG A 170 4.02 -15.56 -1.86
CA ARG A 170 4.45 -16.97 -1.90
C ARG A 170 5.65 -17.18 -2.83
N ARG A 171 5.61 -16.67 -4.07
CA ARG A 171 6.71 -16.79 -5.04
C ARG A 171 8.00 -16.10 -4.56
N ILE A 172 7.89 -15.02 -3.78
CA ILE A 172 9.02 -14.34 -3.15
C ILE A 172 9.59 -15.20 -2.00
N MET A 173 8.74 -15.68 -1.09
CA MET A 173 9.15 -16.51 0.06
C MET A 173 9.69 -17.88 -0.36
N ASP A 174 9.24 -18.42 -1.49
CA ASP A 174 9.78 -19.65 -2.10
C ASP A 174 11.22 -19.47 -2.63
N LYS A 175 11.73 -18.22 -2.67
CA LYS A 175 13.12 -17.89 -3.02
C LYS A 175 14.00 -17.56 -1.82
N THR A 176 13.46 -17.52 -0.59
CA THR A 176 14.27 -17.38 0.63
C THR A 176 14.64 -18.75 1.22
N PRO A 177 15.79 -18.89 1.88
CA PRO A 177 16.16 -20.12 2.60
C PRO A 177 15.08 -20.57 3.59
N ARG A 178 14.90 -21.89 3.73
CA ARG A 178 13.98 -22.49 4.73
C ARG A 178 14.57 -22.50 6.15
N THR A 179 15.87 -22.24 6.29
CA THR A 179 16.62 -22.18 7.55
C THR A 179 16.73 -20.78 8.14
N GLY A 180 16.31 -19.74 7.39
CA GLY A 180 16.26 -18.37 7.87
C GLY A 180 15.06 -18.13 8.79
N GLN A 181 15.20 -17.20 9.74
CA GLN A 181 14.13 -16.84 10.68
C GLN A 181 12.99 -16.12 9.96
N ARG A 182 11.76 -16.44 10.34
CA ARG A 182 10.55 -15.90 9.74
C ARG A 182 9.64 -15.31 10.80
N MET A 183 9.23 -14.06 10.60
CA MET A 183 8.29 -13.37 11.48
C MET A 183 7.09 -12.87 10.67
N LEU A 184 5.87 -13.21 11.10
CA LEU A 184 4.63 -12.81 10.45
C LEU A 184 3.81 -11.97 11.43
N PHE A 185 3.49 -10.74 11.03
CA PHE A 185 2.67 -9.82 11.78
C PHE A 185 1.37 -9.51 11.02
N SER A 186 0.25 -9.62 11.73
CA SER A 186 -1.08 -9.48 11.13
C SER A 186 -2.11 -9.07 12.19
N ALA A 187 -3.20 -8.42 11.79
CA ALA A 187 -4.30 -8.14 12.71
C ALA A 187 -5.32 -9.30 12.78
N THR A 188 -5.32 -10.19 11.77
CA THR A 188 -6.27 -11.31 11.67
C THR A 188 -5.58 -12.62 11.25
N LEU A 189 -6.14 -13.75 11.68
CA LEU A 189 -5.78 -15.09 11.19
C LEU A 189 -6.98 -15.68 10.46
N ASP A 190 -7.17 -15.27 9.21
CA ASP A 190 -8.11 -15.94 8.32
C ASP A 190 -7.44 -17.09 7.55
N LYS A 191 -8.25 -17.87 6.84
CA LYS A 191 -7.81 -19.05 6.08
C LYS A 191 -6.69 -18.75 5.07
N ALA A 192 -6.57 -17.50 4.60
CA ALA A 192 -5.54 -17.12 3.64
C ALA A 192 -4.19 -16.90 4.34
N ILE A 193 -4.19 -16.40 5.57
CA ILE A 193 -3.00 -16.24 6.42
C ILE A 193 -2.57 -17.55 7.04
N ASP A 194 -3.50 -18.42 7.45
CA ASP A 194 -3.20 -19.80 7.88
C ASP A 194 -2.35 -20.58 6.87
N VAL A 195 -2.58 -20.37 5.57
CA VAL A 195 -1.80 -21.01 4.50
C VAL A 195 -0.37 -20.49 4.45
N LEU A 196 -0.13 -19.21 4.76
CA LEU A 196 1.24 -18.68 4.90
C LEU A 196 1.91 -19.23 6.16
N VAL A 197 1.22 -19.19 7.30
CA VAL A 197 1.70 -19.68 8.60
C VAL A 197 2.17 -21.13 8.46
N LYS A 198 1.29 -22.04 8.02
CA LYS A 198 1.58 -23.48 7.92
C LYS A 198 2.65 -23.83 6.89
N ARG A 199 2.86 -23.00 5.86
CA ARG A 199 3.83 -23.26 4.79
C ARG A 199 5.23 -22.73 5.11
N TYR A 200 5.32 -21.59 5.79
CA TYR A 200 6.58 -20.86 5.93
C TYR A 200 7.13 -20.80 7.35
N LEU A 201 6.31 -20.78 8.40
CA LEU A 201 6.78 -20.72 9.79
C LEU A 201 7.05 -22.13 10.33
N THR A 202 8.13 -22.28 11.11
CA THR A 202 8.55 -23.54 11.71
C THR A 202 8.48 -23.44 13.24
N ASN A 203 7.51 -24.13 13.85
CA ASN A 203 7.22 -24.08 15.30
C ASN A 203 7.18 -22.64 15.89
N PRO A 204 6.40 -21.71 15.29
CA PRO A 204 6.44 -20.30 15.65
C PRO A 204 5.93 -20.05 17.07
N ALA A 205 6.59 -19.15 17.79
CA ALA A 205 6.02 -18.54 18.98
C ALA A 205 4.84 -17.65 18.56
N THR A 206 3.63 -17.97 19.04
CA THR A 206 2.42 -17.22 18.70
C THR A 206 2.05 -16.31 19.85
N HIS A 207 2.04 -15.00 19.60
CA HIS A 207 1.83 -13.97 20.61
C HIS A 207 0.65 -13.06 20.21
N GLU A 208 -0.17 -12.67 21.17
CA GLU A 208 -1.31 -11.76 20.96
C GLU A 208 -1.17 -10.50 21.82
N ALA A 209 -1.32 -9.34 21.19
CA ALA A 209 -1.40 -8.05 21.89
C ALA A 209 -2.80 -7.81 22.49
N ASP A 210 -3.84 -8.36 21.87
CA ASP A 210 -5.23 -8.17 22.23
C ASP A 210 -5.58 -9.09 23.42
N SER A 211 -5.13 -8.72 24.62
CA SER A 211 -5.77 -9.23 25.83
C SER A 211 -7.22 -8.74 25.84
N ALA A 212 -8.16 -9.58 26.27
CA ALA A 212 -9.59 -9.21 26.40
C ALA A 212 -9.86 -8.15 27.49
N GLN A 213 -8.80 -7.56 28.05
CA GLN A 213 -8.81 -6.53 29.10
C GLN A 213 -8.09 -5.24 28.70
N SER A 214 -7.39 -5.19 27.56
CA SER A 214 -7.02 -3.90 26.97
C SER A 214 -8.32 -3.16 26.65
N PRO A 215 -8.49 -1.88 27.02
CA PRO A 215 -9.71 -1.15 26.68
C PRO A 215 -9.96 -1.27 25.19
N VAL A 216 -11.09 -1.87 24.82
CA VAL A 216 -11.62 -1.72 23.47
C VAL A 216 -11.84 -0.23 23.34
N SER A 217 -11.00 0.45 22.56
CA SER A 217 -11.13 1.89 22.39
C SER A 217 -12.54 2.15 21.88
N THR A 218 -13.33 2.84 22.69
CA THR A 218 -14.79 2.83 22.63
C THR A 218 -15.26 3.66 21.44
N MET A 219 -15.23 3.04 20.26
CA MET A 219 -15.66 3.66 19.02
C MET A 219 -17.18 3.87 19.08
N SER A 220 -17.61 5.13 18.98
CA SER A 220 -19.00 5.49 18.83
C SER A 220 -19.39 5.36 17.35
N HIS A 221 -20.29 4.42 17.05
CA HIS A 221 -20.74 4.16 15.68
C HIS A 221 -22.09 4.82 15.42
N HIS A 222 -22.13 5.71 14.43
CA HIS A 222 -23.34 6.47 14.08
C HIS A 222 -23.66 6.33 12.59
N VAL A 223 -24.96 6.21 12.28
CA VAL A 223 -25.47 6.27 10.91
C VAL A 223 -26.30 7.54 10.77
N LEU A 224 -25.89 8.42 9.85
CA LEU A 224 -26.62 9.64 9.55
C LEU A 224 -27.41 9.43 8.26
N HIS A 225 -28.73 9.39 8.39
CA HIS A 225 -29.65 9.31 7.26
C HIS A 225 -29.82 10.71 6.67
N VAL A 226 -29.24 10.94 5.50
CA VAL A 226 -29.22 12.22 4.78
C VAL A 226 -29.86 12.09 3.40
N SER A 227 -30.53 13.14 2.94
CA SER A 227 -30.91 13.26 1.54
C SER A 227 -29.70 13.59 0.65
N ARG A 228 -29.83 13.35 -0.67
CA ARG A 228 -28.72 13.50 -1.64
C ARG A 228 -28.14 14.92 -1.68
N ASP A 229 -28.99 15.93 -1.53
CA ASP A 229 -28.66 17.35 -1.49
C ASP A 229 -27.94 17.77 -0.20
N GLN A 230 -28.36 17.24 0.96
CA GLN A 230 -27.76 17.57 2.26
C GLN A 230 -26.41 16.87 2.52
N ARG A 231 -26.07 15.84 1.72
CA ARG A 231 -24.83 15.07 1.88
C ARG A 231 -23.55 15.93 1.91
N VAL A 232 -23.41 16.91 1.01
CA VAL A 232 -22.21 17.77 0.98
C VAL A 232 -22.22 18.82 2.09
N PRO A 233 -23.32 19.57 2.35
CA PRO A 233 -23.44 20.45 3.51
C PRO A 233 -23.12 19.77 4.85
N VAL A 234 -23.63 18.57 5.11
CA VAL A 234 -23.35 17.79 6.33
C VAL A 234 -21.88 17.37 6.41
N LEU A 235 -21.24 17.03 5.28
CA LEU A 235 -19.80 16.75 5.25
C LEU A 235 -18.97 17.99 5.55
N VAL A 236 -19.35 19.16 5.04
CA VAL A 236 -18.67 20.44 5.34
C VAL A 236 -18.77 20.75 6.83
N ASP A 237 -19.95 20.63 7.43
CA ASP A 237 -20.17 20.83 8.87
C ASP A 237 -19.22 19.94 9.70
N LEU A 238 -19.29 18.62 9.49
CA LEU A 238 -18.49 17.64 10.24
C LEU A 238 -16.97 17.79 10.04
N THR A 239 -16.52 18.15 8.83
CA THR A 239 -15.08 18.33 8.51
C THR A 239 -14.54 19.71 8.85
N SER A 240 -15.41 20.67 9.21
CA SER A 240 -15.01 21.97 9.76
C SER A 240 -14.80 21.92 11.28
N ALA A 241 -15.15 20.82 11.96
CA ALA A 241 -14.89 20.66 13.38
C ALA A 241 -13.38 20.51 13.68
N PRO A 242 -12.91 20.85 14.90
CA PRO A 242 -11.52 20.68 15.29
C PRO A 242 -11.02 19.22 15.22
N GLY A 243 -9.73 19.04 14.90
CA GLY A 243 -9.06 17.75 14.82
C GLY A 243 -8.86 17.22 13.39
N ARG A 244 -8.12 16.11 13.24
CA ARG A 244 -7.92 15.46 11.94
C ARG A 244 -9.11 14.55 11.60
N THR A 245 -9.63 14.67 10.39
CA THR A 245 -10.75 13.85 9.89
C THR A 245 -10.34 13.02 8.68
N VAL A 246 -10.73 11.73 8.64
CA VAL A 246 -10.56 10.85 7.47
C VAL A 246 -11.92 10.52 6.86
N VAL A 247 -12.11 10.88 5.59
CA VAL A 247 -13.37 10.74 4.85
C VAL A 247 -13.23 9.68 3.77
N PHE A 248 -13.92 8.55 3.91
CA PHE A 248 -13.90 7.45 2.94
C PHE A 248 -14.99 7.60 1.88
N THR A 249 -14.57 7.46 0.63
CA THR A 249 -15.43 7.44 -0.57
C THR A 249 -15.23 6.14 -1.34
N ARG A 250 -16.22 5.74 -2.14
CA ARG A 250 -16.22 4.49 -2.90
C ARG A 250 -15.30 4.53 -4.11
N THR A 251 -15.12 5.70 -4.74
CA THR A 251 -14.41 5.81 -6.02
C THR A 251 -13.35 6.90 -6.01
N LYS A 252 -12.28 6.69 -6.77
CA LYS A 252 -11.19 7.67 -6.96
C LYS A 252 -11.70 9.02 -7.48
N HIS A 253 -12.70 9.01 -8.36
CA HIS A 253 -13.32 10.23 -8.87
C HIS A 253 -14.15 10.94 -7.80
N GLY A 254 -14.85 10.17 -6.94
CA GLY A 254 -15.52 10.67 -5.75
C GLY A 254 -14.57 11.35 -4.76
N ALA A 255 -13.47 10.69 -4.39
CA ALA A 255 -12.44 11.27 -3.52
C ALA A 255 -11.93 12.62 -4.02
N LYS A 256 -11.51 12.66 -5.31
CA LYS A 256 -11.01 13.89 -5.93
C LYS A 256 -12.09 14.98 -6.03
N ALA A 257 -13.35 14.62 -6.28
CA ALA A 257 -14.45 15.57 -6.38
C ALA A 257 -14.83 16.16 -5.02
N LEU A 258 -14.98 15.32 -4.00
CA LEU A 258 -15.33 15.72 -2.65
C LEU A 258 -14.23 16.58 -2.02
N ALA A 259 -12.95 16.22 -2.17
CA ALA A 259 -11.85 17.07 -1.71
C ALA A 259 -11.89 18.49 -2.34
N ARG A 260 -12.24 18.62 -3.63
CA ARG A 260 -12.44 19.94 -4.25
C ARG A 260 -13.65 20.69 -3.70
N GLN A 261 -14.75 19.99 -3.40
CA GLN A 261 -15.94 20.60 -2.79
C GLN A 261 -15.63 21.13 -1.40
N LEU A 262 -14.99 20.33 -0.54
CA LEU A 262 -14.59 20.74 0.82
C LEU A 262 -13.63 21.95 0.79
N ASN A 263 -12.61 21.94 -0.06
CA ASN A 263 -11.72 23.11 -0.23
C ASN A 263 -12.48 24.35 -0.73
N LYS A 264 -13.42 24.21 -1.68
CA LYS A 264 -14.26 25.33 -2.14
C LYS A 264 -15.12 25.90 -1.00
N SER A 265 -15.54 25.06 -0.06
CA SER A 265 -16.25 25.44 1.17
C SER A 265 -15.33 25.88 2.31
N GLY A 266 -14.03 26.07 2.07
CA GLY A 266 -13.09 26.61 3.06
C GLY A 266 -12.43 25.59 3.99
N VAL A 267 -12.65 24.29 3.79
CA VAL A 267 -12.09 23.20 4.61
C VAL A 267 -10.79 22.66 3.99
N PRO A 268 -9.60 22.80 4.62
CA PRO A 268 -8.34 22.32 4.09
C PRO A 268 -8.31 20.80 3.89
N SER A 269 -8.45 20.36 2.64
CA SER A 269 -8.68 18.96 2.30
C SER A 269 -7.71 18.43 1.24
N VAL A 270 -7.23 17.20 1.40
CA VAL A 270 -6.43 16.49 0.38
C VAL A 270 -7.10 15.19 -0.03
N ASP A 271 -6.92 14.76 -1.27
CA ASP A 271 -7.38 13.46 -1.74
C ASP A 271 -6.30 12.38 -1.65
N LEU A 272 -6.71 11.12 -1.50
CA LEU A 272 -5.82 9.98 -1.65
C LEU A 272 -6.50 8.80 -2.35
N HIS A 273 -6.07 8.54 -3.58
CA HIS A 273 -6.65 7.51 -4.44
C HIS A 273 -5.62 6.89 -5.39
N GLY A 274 -5.91 5.70 -5.93
CA GLY A 274 -5.00 4.95 -6.80
C GLY A 274 -4.53 5.68 -8.08
N ASN A 275 -5.26 6.70 -8.55
CA ASN A 275 -4.87 7.53 -9.71
C ASN A 275 -3.85 8.64 -9.40
N LEU A 276 -3.42 8.85 -8.15
CA LEU A 276 -2.40 9.86 -7.83
C LEU A 276 -1.00 9.36 -8.19
N SER A 277 -0.16 10.25 -8.71
CA SER A 277 1.29 10.00 -8.78
C SER A 277 1.87 9.88 -7.38
N GLN A 278 3.02 9.22 -7.20
CA GLN A 278 3.58 9.11 -5.84
C GLN A 278 3.92 10.46 -5.25
N ASN A 279 4.48 11.38 -6.04
CA ASN A 279 4.84 12.70 -5.53
C ASN A 279 3.59 13.45 -5.01
N ALA A 280 2.43 13.27 -5.66
CA ALA A 280 1.17 13.79 -5.16
C ALA A 280 0.70 13.05 -3.89
N ARG A 281 0.80 11.71 -3.81
CA ARG A 281 0.50 10.94 -2.59
C ARG A 281 1.36 11.41 -1.41
N THR A 282 2.68 11.47 -1.57
CA THR A 282 3.62 11.92 -0.54
C THR A 282 3.32 13.36 -0.10
N ARG A 283 3.15 14.30 -1.05
CA ARG A 283 2.82 15.70 -0.74
C ARG A 283 1.48 15.84 0.00
N ASN A 284 0.45 15.12 -0.43
CA ASN A 284 -0.86 15.14 0.23
C ASN A 284 -0.78 14.55 1.64
N MET A 285 -0.07 13.44 1.82
CA MET A 285 0.16 12.85 3.14
C MET A 285 0.96 13.78 4.06
N GLU A 286 1.99 14.44 3.55
CA GLU A 286 2.78 15.42 4.31
C GLU A 286 1.95 16.62 4.76
N MET A 287 1.10 17.16 3.87
CA MET A 287 0.15 18.23 4.22
C MET A 287 -0.82 17.80 5.33
N PHE A 288 -1.28 16.54 5.32
CA PHE A 288 -2.19 16.02 6.33
C PHE A 288 -1.51 15.75 7.69
N HIS A 289 -0.32 15.14 7.70
CA HIS A 289 0.44 14.93 8.94
C HIS A 289 0.84 16.26 9.60
N SER A 290 1.30 17.23 8.80
CA SER A 290 1.66 18.58 9.28
C SER A 290 0.46 19.45 9.67
N GLY A 291 -0.78 18.98 9.52
CA GLY A 291 -2.00 19.73 9.85
C GLY A 291 -2.38 20.83 8.85
N LYS A 292 -1.59 21.04 7.78
CA LYS A 292 -1.92 21.96 6.68
C LYS A 292 -3.21 21.55 5.96
N ALA A 293 -3.47 20.25 5.88
CA ALA A 293 -4.78 19.69 5.59
C ALA A 293 -5.35 19.12 6.90
N THR A 294 -6.58 19.48 7.26
CA THR A 294 -7.32 18.89 8.40
C THR A 294 -8.12 17.66 7.98
N THR A 295 -8.43 17.54 6.68
CA THR A 295 -9.25 16.45 6.13
C THR A 295 -8.53 15.65 5.04
N LEU A 296 -8.53 14.33 5.16
CA LEU A 296 -8.05 13.38 4.15
C LEU A 296 -9.23 12.63 3.52
N VAL A 297 -9.51 12.89 2.24
CA VAL A 297 -10.57 12.21 1.48
C VAL A 297 -9.99 11.04 0.69
N ALA A 298 -10.29 9.81 1.09
CA ALA A 298 -9.63 8.62 0.57
C ALA A 298 -10.58 7.57 -0.05
N THR A 299 -9.96 6.57 -0.68
CA THR A 299 -10.58 5.31 -1.11
C THR A 299 -9.94 4.15 -0.36
N ASP A 300 -10.66 3.03 -0.16
CA ASP A 300 -10.19 1.87 0.62
C ASP A 300 -8.76 1.44 0.26
N ILE A 301 -8.51 1.15 -1.02
CA ILE A 301 -7.22 0.67 -1.53
C ILE A 301 -6.09 1.68 -1.28
N ALA A 302 -6.40 2.98 -1.24
CA ALA A 302 -5.40 4.02 -1.02
C ALA A 302 -5.16 4.32 0.46
N ALA A 303 -6.17 4.12 1.33
CA ALA A 303 -6.09 4.43 2.75
C ALA A 303 -5.79 3.24 3.69
N ARG A 304 -5.87 2.00 3.20
CA ARG A 304 -5.25 0.87 3.91
C ARG A 304 -3.73 1.09 4.02
N GLY A 305 -3.14 0.70 5.14
CA GLY A 305 -1.70 0.88 5.41
C GLY A 305 -1.21 2.33 5.59
N ILE A 306 -2.09 3.33 5.67
CA ILE A 306 -1.69 4.63 6.22
C ILE A 306 -1.70 4.54 7.74
N HIS A 307 -0.55 4.80 8.37
CA HIS A 307 -0.53 5.33 9.74
C HIS A 307 -0.98 6.79 9.69
N VAL A 308 -2.19 7.06 10.16
CA VAL A 308 -2.63 8.42 10.49
C VAL A 308 -2.78 8.46 11.99
N ASP A 309 -2.05 9.36 12.63
CA ASP A 309 -2.12 9.61 14.05
C ASP A 309 -3.17 10.69 14.35
N ASP A 310 -3.79 10.60 15.52
CA ASP A 310 -4.73 11.57 16.08
C ASP A 310 -5.95 11.88 15.18
N VAL A 311 -6.50 10.85 14.50
CA VAL A 311 -7.79 10.96 13.80
C VAL A 311 -8.92 10.98 14.82
N ALA A 312 -9.48 12.17 15.09
CA ALA A 312 -10.64 12.32 15.97
C ALA A 312 -11.93 11.73 15.34
N LEU A 313 -12.06 11.85 14.01
CA LEU A 313 -13.29 11.53 13.28
C LEU A 313 -13.03 10.72 12.01
N VAL A 314 -13.73 9.59 11.87
CA VAL A 314 -13.80 8.81 10.62
C VAL A 314 -15.20 8.94 10.02
N ILE A 315 -15.29 9.36 8.76
CA ILE A 315 -16.56 9.50 8.05
C ILE A 315 -16.59 8.58 6.83
N HIS A 316 -17.51 7.62 6.79
CA HIS A 316 -17.86 6.91 5.56
C HIS A 316 -18.85 7.79 4.77
N ALA A 317 -18.32 8.68 3.93
CA ALA A 317 -19.14 9.50 3.04
C ALA A 317 -19.87 8.65 2.00
N ASP A 318 -19.29 7.52 1.57
CA ASP A 318 -19.98 6.40 0.93
C ASP A 318 -19.85 5.16 1.84
N PRO A 319 -20.94 4.42 2.15
CA PRO A 319 -20.85 3.14 2.83
C PRO A 319 -19.96 2.14 2.07
N PRO A 320 -19.09 1.38 2.77
CA PRO A 320 -18.38 0.25 2.17
C PRO A 320 -19.35 -0.87 1.78
N THR A 321 -18.94 -1.71 0.83
CA THR A 321 -19.74 -2.86 0.36
C THR A 321 -19.64 -4.08 1.27
N GLU A 322 -18.62 -4.14 2.13
CA GLU A 322 -18.28 -5.30 2.95
C GLU A 322 -17.98 -4.90 4.41
N HIS A 323 -18.37 -5.75 5.35
CA HIS A 323 -18.16 -5.51 6.78
C HIS A 323 -16.68 -5.46 7.19
N LYS A 324 -15.81 -6.26 6.55
CA LYS A 324 -14.35 -6.18 6.76
C LYS A 324 -13.83 -4.77 6.44
N ALA A 325 -14.23 -4.21 5.30
CA ALA A 325 -13.86 -2.86 4.90
C ALA A 325 -14.38 -1.81 5.89
N TYR A 326 -15.60 -1.97 6.43
CA TYR A 326 -16.11 -1.10 7.51
C TYR A 326 -15.15 -1.09 8.71
N LEU A 327 -14.79 -2.25 9.25
CA LEU A 327 -13.89 -2.36 10.40
C LEU A 327 -12.50 -1.78 10.10
N HIS A 328 -11.95 -2.02 8.89
CA HIS A 328 -10.64 -1.50 8.46
C HIS A 328 -10.60 0.03 8.29
N ARG A 329 -11.74 0.66 7.94
CA ARG A 329 -11.92 2.11 7.90
C ARG A 329 -12.08 2.69 9.31
N SER A 330 -12.93 2.10 10.14
CA SER A 330 -13.14 2.50 11.54
C SER A 330 -11.85 2.46 12.36
N GLY A 331 -11.00 1.44 12.15
CA GLY A 331 -9.66 1.31 12.74
C GLY A 331 -8.62 2.38 12.35
N ARG A 332 -9.04 3.49 11.73
CA ARG A 332 -8.21 4.70 11.55
C ARG A 332 -8.35 5.72 12.69
N THR A 333 -9.43 5.67 13.48
CA THR A 333 -9.57 6.44 14.74
C THR A 333 -9.30 5.55 15.96
N ALA A 334 -9.45 6.12 17.17
CA ALA A 334 -9.38 5.45 18.47
C ALA A 334 -8.09 4.63 18.68
N ARG A 335 -6.95 5.20 18.26
CA ARG A 335 -5.60 4.64 18.46
C ARG A 335 -5.01 5.18 19.77
N ALA A 336 -4.04 4.45 20.33
CA ALA A 336 -3.35 4.81 21.59
C ALA A 336 -4.26 5.10 22.80
N GLY A 337 -5.48 4.54 22.84
CA GLY A 337 -6.41 4.67 23.96
C GLY A 337 -7.36 5.87 23.91
N ALA A 338 -7.29 6.71 22.87
CA ALA A 338 -8.27 7.78 22.66
C ALA A 338 -9.66 7.21 22.27
N GLU A 339 -10.72 7.94 22.62
CA GLU A 339 -12.06 7.73 22.04
C GLU A 339 -12.06 8.14 20.55
N GLY A 340 -12.99 7.59 19.76
CA GLY A 340 -13.05 7.88 18.33
C GLY A 340 -14.45 7.73 17.76
N THR A 341 -14.89 8.72 17.00
CA THR A 341 -16.23 8.73 16.39
C THR A 341 -16.19 8.21 14.97
N VAL A 342 -17.11 7.30 14.63
CA VAL A 342 -17.29 6.72 13.29
C VAL A 342 -18.68 7.07 12.77
N ILE A 343 -18.73 7.97 11.80
CA ILE A 343 -19.97 8.39 11.12
C ILE A 343 -20.10 7.65 9.79
N THR A 344 -21.27 7.10 9.49
CA THR A 344 -21.60 6.55 8.16
C THR A 344 -22.79 7.30 7.58
N LEU A 345 -22.60 7.96 6.43
CA LEU A 345 -23.70 8.60 5.73
C LEU A 345 -24.50 7.55 4.95
N MET A 346 -25.82 7.64 5.01
CA MET A 346 -26.76 6.73 4.37
C MET A 346 -27.83 7.53 3.65
N THR A 347 -28.03 7.27 2.35
CA THR A 347 -29.19 7.78 1.60
C THR A 347 -30.35 6.77 1.62
N ASP A 348 -31.55 7.20 1.22
CA ASP A 348 -32.75 6.34 1.18
C ASP A 348 -32.54 5.03 0.41
N GLU A 349 -31.88 5.11 -0.75
CA GLU A 349 -31.53 3.96 -1.60
C GLU A 349 -30.58 2.95 -0.91
N GLN A 350 -29.78 3.40 0.05
CA GLN A 350 -28.74 2.59 0.72
C GLN A 350 -29.22 1.96 2.03
N GLN A 351 -30.49 2.17 2.41
CA GLN A 351 -30.99 1.82 3.74
C GLN A 351 -30.99 0.31 4.04
N ARG A 352 -31.12 -0.54 3.01
CA ARG A 352 -31.00 -2.01 3.16
C ARG A 352 -29.54 -2.40 3.36
N ASP A 353 -28.68 -2.02 2.41
CA ASP A 353 -27.26 -2.33 2.41
C ASP A 353 -26.55 -1.92 3.71
N VAL A 354 -26.84 -0.71 4.23
CA VAL A 354 -26.24 -0.21 5.49
C VAL A 354 -26.70 -1.00 6.72
N ARG A 355 -27.95 -1.49 6.76
CA ARG A 355 -28.42 -2.36 7.85
C ARG A 355 -27.76 -3.74 7.81
N ASP A 356 -27.59 -4.33 6.62
CA ASP A 356 -26.91 -5.61 6.50
C ASP A 356 -25.41 -5.50 6.77
N LEU A 357 -24.77 -4.42 6.32
CA LEU A 357 -23.38 -4.09 6.60
C LEU A 357 -23.11 -3.97 8.11
N THR A 358 -23.93 -3.20 8.83
CA THR A 358 -23.74 -2.95 10.27
C THR A 358 -23.99 -4.23 11.09
N ARG A 359 -25.02 -5.00 10.73
CA ARG A 359 -25.29 -6.34 11.28
C ARG A 359 -24.13 -7.31 11.07
N GLN A 360 -23.58 -7.39 9.85
CA GLN A 360 -22.42 -8.25 9.55
C GLN A 360 -21.13 -7.80 10.25
N ALA A 361 -20.96 -6.49 10.46
CA ALA A 361 -19.84 -5.94 11.22
C ALA A 361 -19.99 -6.09 12.75
N GLY A 362 -21.11 -6.63 13.23
CA GLY A 362 -21.38 -6.83 14.66
C GLY A 362 -21.65 -5.55 15.46
N ILE A 363 -21.87 -4.41 14.79
CA ILE A 363 -22.06 -3.11 15.43
C ILE A 363 -23.54 -2.75 15.57
N LYS A 364 -23.87 -1.99 16.62
CA LYS A 364 -25.20 -1.44 16.88
C LYS A 364 -25.16 0.08 16.82
N PRO A 365 -25.17 0.70 15.61
CA PRO A 365 -25.02 2.14 15.50
C PRO A 365 -26.31 2.89 15.83
N THR A 366 -26.19 4.06 16.45
CA THR A 366 -27.31 4.99 16.58
C THR A 366 -27.61 5.59 15.21
N THR A 367 -28.84 5.41 14.72
CA THR A 367 -29.27 5.94 13.42
C THR A 367 -30.09 7.21 13.61
N THR A 368 -29.60 8.33 13.08
CA THR A 368 -30.25 9.66 13.21
C THR A 368 -30.55 10.22 11.83
N LYS A 369 -31.78 10.71 11.61
CA LYS A 369 -32.13 11.44 10.39
C LYS A 369 -31.67 12.89 10.51
N ILE A 370 -30.87 13.34 9.55
CA ILE A 370 -30.31 14.70 9.52
C ILE A 370 -31.00 15.49 8.41
N THR A 371 -31.63 16.60 8.80
CA THR A 371 -32.36 17.49 7.88
C THR A 371 -31.48 18.51 7.17
N GLY A 372 -30.27 18.77 7.67
CA GLY A 372 -29.30 19.67 7.06
C GLY A 372 -28.09 19.98 7.96
N PRO A 373 -27.23 20.94 7.57
CA PRO A 373 -26.14 21.45 8.41
C PRO A 373 -26.69 22.18 9.65
N GLY A 374 -25.90 22.29 10.72
CA GLY A 374 -26.34 22.89 11.98
C GLY A 374 -27.36 22.08 12.79
N HIS A 375 -27.70 20.86 12.37
CA HIS A 375 -28.52 19.95 13.17
C HIS A 375 -27.76 19.53 14.44
N ALA A 376 -28.35 19.68 15.64
CA ALA A 376 -27.67 19.53 16.94
C ALA A 376 -26.83 18.24 17.11
N MET A 377 -27.27 17.12 16.52
CA MET A 377 -26.50 15.86 16.49
C MET A 377 -25.09 16.02 15.87
N LEU A 378 -24.89 16.92 14.89
CA LEU A 378 -23.59 17.15 14.25
C LEU A 378 -22.59 17.80 15.21
N GLU A 379 -23.05 18.69 16.09
CA GLU A 379 -22.22 19.29 17.14
C GLU A 379 -21.89 18.26 18.25
N GLN A 380 -22.83 17.37 18.59
CA GLN A 380 -22.57 16.27 19.51
C GLN A 380 -21.56 15.24 18.97
N LEU A 381 -21.59 14.95 17.66
CA LEU A 381 -20.71 13.95 17.02
C LEU A 381 -19.34 14.47 16.65
N ALA A 382 -19.23 15.78 16.41
CA ALA A 382 -18.00 16.47 16.08
C ALA A 382 -17.99 17.77 16.90
N PRO A 383 -17.59 17.73 18.17
CA PRO A 383 -17.67 18.89 19.07
C PRO A 383 -16.62 19.97 18.72
N GLY A 384 -16.97 21.22 19.02
CA GLY A 384 -16.08 22.38 18.88
C GLY A 384 -16.42 23.31 17.71
N VAL A 385 -15.85 24.52 17.79
CA VAL A 385 -16.14 25.63 16.86
C VAL A 385 -15.77 25.25 15.42
N ARG A 386 -16.74 25.40 14.51
CA ARG A 386 -16.54 25.17 13.07
C ARG A 386 -15.56 26.20 12.51
N SER A 387 -14.51 25.72 11.85
CA SER A 387 -13.46 26.56 11.25
C SER A 387 -13.31 26.28 9.77
N THR A 388 -13.39 27.33 8.96
CA THR A 388 -13.18 27.31 7.50
C THR A 388 -12.09 28.33 7.13
N PRO A 389 -10.81 28.07 7.46
CA PRO A 389 -9.72 29.05 7.31
C PRO A 389 -9.38 29.38 5.83
N GLY A 390 -10.04 28.72 4.88
CA GLY A 390 -9.74 28.77 3.46
C GLY A 390 -9.25 27.40 2.99
N GLY A 391 -9.79 26.92 1.87
CA GLY A 391 -9.34 25.66 1.29
C GLY A 391 -7.90 25.73 0.81
N LEU A 392 -7.26 24.56 0.71
CA LEU A 392 -5.97 24.45 0.05
C LEU A 392 -6.12 24.89 -1.41
N VAL A 393 -5.53 26.03 -1.73
CA VAL A 393 -5.31 26.46 -3.11
C VAL A 393 -4.27 25.52 -3.70
N VAL A 394 -4.75 24.42 -4.28
CA VAL A 394 -3.94 23.62 -5.18
C VAL A 394 -3.71 24.49 -6.40
N GLU A 395 -2.56 25.16 -6.43
CA GLU A 395 -1.96 25.65 -7.66
C GLU A 395 -1.84 24.45 -8.60
N VAL A 396 -2.85 24.28 -9.45
CA VAL A 396 -2.69 23.54 -10.68
C VAL A 396 -1.63 24.34 -11.43
N PRO A 397 -0.48 23.75 -11.79
CA PRO A 397 0.43 24.40 -12.71
C PRO A 397 -0.38 24.56 -13.99
N THR A 398 -0.88 25.76 -14.25
CA THR A 398 -1.36 26.11 -15.56
C THR A 398 -0.17 25.88 -16.46
N SER A 399 -0.33 24.95 -17.40
CA SER A 399 0.59 24.86 -18.53
C SER A 399 0.38 26.12 -19.35
N THR A 400 0.95 27.23 -18.87
CA THR A 400 1.01 28.50 -19.56
C THR A 400 1.71 28.20 -20.87
N GLY A 401 0.92 28.19 -21.94
CA GLY A 401 1.42 28.13 -23.31
C GLY A 401 2.24 29.39 -23.56
N GLY A 402 3.51 29.34 -23.18
CA GLY A 402 4.44 30.45 -23.21
C GLY A 402 4.76 30.90 -24.63
N ARG A 403 3.82 31.62 -25.25
CA ARG A 403 4.13 32.63 -26.27
C ARG A 403 4.83 33.80 -25.57
N GLY A 404 6.12 33.61 -25.27
CA GLY A 404 6.99 34.60 -24.66
C GLY A 404 8.42 34.36 -25.12
N GLY A 405 8.96 35.28 -25.91
CA GLY A 405 10.31 35.17 -26.44
C GLY A 405 11.36 35.29 -25.35
N GLY A 406 12.16 34.23 -25.15
CA GLY A 406 13.30 34.21 -24.22
C GLY A 406 14.48 33.50 -24.87
N GLY A 407 15.53 34.25 -25.20
CA GLY A 407 16.69 33.75 -25.97
C GLY A 407 17.63 32.82 -25.18
N GLY A 408 17.21 31.58 -24.92
CA GLY A 408 18.08 30.56 -24.34
C GLY A 408 19.16 30.08 -25.31
N ARG A 409 20.42 30.50 -25.10
CA ARG A 409 21.58 30.01 -25.87
C ARG A 409 21.97 28.59 -25.45
N SER A 410 21.38 27.56 -26.06
CA SER A 410 21.88 26.18 -25.92
C SER A 410 23.09 25.93 -26.83
N THR A 411 24.25 25.61 -26.27
CA THR A 411 25.52 25.40 -27.00
C THR A 411 25.81 23.92 -27.37
N GLY A 412 24.85 23.01 -27.19
CA GLY A 412 25.03 21.59 -27.50
C GLY A 412 25.09 21.28 -29.00
N ALA A 413 25.91 20.28 -29.38
CA ALA A 413 26.21 19.92 -30.78
C ALA A 413 24.99 19.62 -31.68
N ASN A 414 23.85 19.20 -31.11
CA ASN A 414 22.61 19.00 -31.86
C ASN A 414 21.94 20.33 -32.32
N ALA A 415 22.25 21.47 -31.69
CA ALA A 415 21.71 22.77 -32.10
C ALA A 415 22.35 23.29 -33.40
N GLN A 416 23.64 23.01 -33.63
CA GLN A 416 24.35 23.42 -34.85
C GLN A 416 23.81 22.73 -36.11
N ARG A 417 23.54 21.41 -36.05
CA ARG A 417 22.94 20.67 -37.18
C ARG A 417 21.56 21.18 -37.60
N LYS A 418 20.80 21.81 -36.70
CA LYS A 418 19.48 22.38 -37.01
C LYS A 418 19.56 23.78 -37.62
N ARG A 419 20.60 24.57 -37.32
CA ARG A 419 20.84 25.89 -37.93
C ARG A 419 21.35 25.77 -39.37
N ALA A 420 22.23 24.80 -39.65
CA ALA A 420 22.74 24.55 -41.01
C ALA A 420 21.69 24.06 -42.03
N ARG A 421 20.45 23.78 -41.61
CA ARG A 421 19.32 23.42 -42.48
C ARG A 421 18.24 24.51 -42.60
N ALA A 422 18.41 25.65 -41.92
CA ALA A 422 17.40 26.72 -41.87
C ALA A 422 17.82 28.02 -42.59
N THR A 423 19.08 28.13 -43.00
CA THR A 423 19.57 29.23 -43.86
C THR A 423 19.85 28.68 -45.25
N GLY A 424 18.86 28.75 -46.13
CA GLY A 424 18.96 28.19 -47.48
C GLY A 424 17.72 28.50 -48.31
N GLU A 425 17.49 29.78 -48.63
CA GLU A 425 16.47 30.16 -49.58
C GLU A 425 17.01 31.13 -50.65
N THR A 426 16.73 30.79 -51.91
CA THR A 426 16.72 31.63 -53.11
C THR A 426 17.93 32.48 -53.48
N GLY A 427 18.71 31.96 -54.44
CA GLY A 427 19.48 32.74 -55.42
C GLY A 427 19.51 31.98 -56.75
N GLY A 428 18.81 32.49 -57.78
CA GLY A 428 18.59 31.75 -59.04
C GLY A 428 19.54 32.10 -60.20
N ARG A 429 19.28 31.45 -61.34
CA ARG A 429 19.82 31.68 -62.71
C ARG A 429 21.23 31.16 -63.07
N SER A 430 21.19 30.05 -63.82
CA SER A 430 21.63 29.97 -65.24
C SER A 430 23.04 29.46 -65.60
N ARG A 431 23.04 28.71 -66.73
CA ARG A 431 24.13 28.37 -67.67
C ARG A 431 25.25 27.36 -67.28
N ARG A 432 25.23 26.26 -68.06
CA ARG A 432 26.34 25.62 -68.82
C ARG A 432 27.75 25.58 -68.19
N GLY A 433 28.31 24.37 -68.07
CA GLY A 433 29.75 24.16 -68.00
C GLY A 433 30.17 22.75 -67.56
N ASN A 434 30.65 21.94 -68.51
CA ASN A 434 31.44 20.71 -68.32
C ASN A 434 32.86 21.04 -68.89
N PRO A 435 33.96 20.27 -68.70
CA PRO A 435 34.33 19.22 -67.72
C PRO A 435 35.70 19.53 -67.03
N THR A 436 36.40 18.48 -66.51
CA THR A 436 37.89 18.35 -66.39
C THR A 436 38.63 19.20 -65.34
N SER A 437 39.73 18.78 -64.66
CA SER A 437 40.51 17.51 -64.64
C SER A 437 41.73 17.55 -63.67
N TYR A 438 42.33 16.36 -63.42
CA TYR A 438 43.73 16.09 -62.98
C TYR A 438 44.10 16.31 -61.49
N THR A 439 44.51 15.23 -60.78
CA THR A 439 45.89 14.89 -60.29
C THR A 439 46.35 15.74 -59.09
N SER A 440 46.97 15.22 -58.02
CA SER A 440 47.39 13.87 -57.61
C SER A 440 47.43 13.84 -56.04
N GLU A 441 48.04 12.94 -55.25
CA GLU A 441 48.96 11.81 -55.49
C GLU A 441 48.90 10.79 -54.32
N THR A 442 49.86 9.87 -54.23
CA THR A 442 50.15 9.02 -53.04
C THR A 442 51.64 8.63 -53.11
N PRO A 443 52.32 8.36 -51.98
CA PRO A 443 52.57 6.97 -51.56
C PRO A 443 52.38 6.80 -50.03
N GLY A 444 52.07 5.64 -49.44
CA GLY A 444 52.56 4.26 -49.61
C GLY A 444 53.20 3.82 -48.26
N SER A 445 53.28 2.56 -47.81
CA SER A 445 52.82 1.25 -48.31
C SER A 445 52.89 0.19 -47.18
N SER A 446 52.37 -1.03 -47.45
CA SER A 446 52.61 -2.35 -46.80
C SER A 446 51.60 -2.91 -45.77
N ALA A 447 51.39 -4.23 -45.64
CA ALA A 447 51.31 -5.34 -46.63
C ALA A 447 50.79 -6.65 -45.97
N GLY A 448 50.06 -7.49 -46.73
CA GLY A 448 49.77 -8.91 -46.42
C GLY A 448 48.48 -9.20 -45.61
N GLY A 449 47.66 -10.21 -45.92
CA GLY A 449 47.64 -11.15 -47.06
C GLY A 449 46.45 -12.14 -47.01
N SER A 450 46.10 -12.74 -48.17
CA SER A 450 45.44 -14.05 -48.46
C SER A 450 44.68 -14.83 -47.33
N THR A 451 43.53 -15.52 -47.51
CA THR A 451 43.00 -16.28 -48.67
C THR A 451 41.53 -16.75 -48.45
N GLY A 452 40.74 -16.95 -49.54
CA GLY A 452 39.55 -17.86 -49.60
C GLY A 452 38.23 -17.38 -48.97
N GLY A 453 37.01 -17.78 -49.41
CA GLY A 453 36.58 -18.57 -50.58
C GLY A 453 35.09 -19.01 -50.45
N GLY A 454 34.35 -19.12 -51.57
CA GLY A 454 32.94 -19.62 -51.61
C GLY A 454 31.86 -18.52 -51.67
N GLN A 455 31.29 -18.19 -52.84
CA GLN A 455 30.10 -18.79 -53.49
C GLN A 455 28.74 -18.40 -52.84
N ARG A 456 27.90 -17.58 -53.52
CA ARG A 456 26.71 -17.96 -54.35
C ARG A 456 25.54 -18.54 -53.52
N ARG A 457 24.25 -18.24 -53.71
CA ARG A 457 23.41 -17.42 -54.63
C ARG A 457 22.12 -17.07 -53.82
N ARG A 458 21.49 -15.88 -53.90
CA ARG A 458 20.70 -15.25 -54.99
C ARG A 458 19.30 -15.86 -55.21
N SER A 459 18.30 -14.98 -55.29
CA SER A 459 16.89 -15.19 -55.71
C SER A 459 15.90 -15.71 -54.65
N GLY A 460 14.66 -15.21 -54.53
CA GLY A 460 14.06 -14.03 -55.18
C GLY A 460 12.55 -14.17 -55.45
N GLY A 461 11.80 -13.06 -55.35
CA GLY A 461 10.39 -12.92 -55.76
C GLY A 461 9.34 -13.57 -54.82
N GLY A 462 8.15 -13.02 -54.60
CA GLY A 462 7.62 -11.71 -55.00
C GLY A 462 6.14 -11.77 -55.42
N GLN A 463 5.30 -10.92 -54.79
CA GLN A 463 3.91 -10.58 -55.21
C GLN A 463 2.87 -11.73 -55.13
N GLY A 464 1.58 -11.51 -54.89
CA GLY A 464 0.88 -10.29 -54.45
C GLY A 464 -0.66 -10.38 -54.65
N ALA A 465 -1.42 -9.75 -53.75
CA ALA A 465 -2.85 -9.38 -53.85
C ALA A 465 -3.94 -10.48 -53.94
N GLY A 466 -5.15 -10.16 -53.43
CA GLY A 466 -6.40 -10.90 -53.69
C GLY A 466 -7.39 -10.91 -52.51
N ALA A 467 -8.44 -10.09 -52.56
CA ALA A 467 -9.48 -9.99 -51.52
C ALA A 467 -10.54 -11.12 -51.59
N GLY A 468 -11.28 -11.35 -50.49
CA GLY A 468 -12.44 -12.25 -50.45
C GLY A 468 -13.30 -12.04 -49.20
N GLN A 469 -14.62 -12.02 -49.36
CA GLN A 469 -15.62 -11.73 -48.31
C GLN A 469 -16.14 -13.00 -47.63
N GLY A 470 -16.81 -12.87 -46.48
CA GLY A 470 -17.60 -13.95 -45.87
C GLY A 470 -18.29 -13.54 -44.58
N ALA A 471 -19.62 -13.56 -44.56
CA ALA A 471 -20.46 -13.19 -43.41
C ALA A 471 -21.52 -14.27 -43.13
N GLY A 472 -22.13 -14.21 -41.94
CA GLY A 472 -23.18 -15.13 -41.47
C GLY A 472 -22.64 -16.27 -40.59
N GLY A 473 -23.32 -16.75 -39.55
CA GLY A 473 -24.69 -16.44 -39.10
C GLY A 473 -25.43 -17.75 -38.77
N GLY A 474 -25.97 -17.89 -37.55
CA GLY A 474 -26.67 -19.12 -37.16
C GLY A 474 -27.33 -19.05 -35.78
N GLN A 475 -28.67 -19.08 -35.77
CA GLN A 475 -29.51 -19.14 -34.58
C GLN A 475 -30.01 -20.57 -34.29
N GLY A 476 -30.47 -20.81 -33.07
CA GLY A 476 -31.32 -21.96 -32.68
C GLY A 476 -30.98 -22.53 -31.30
N GLY A 477 -31.92 -22.90 -30.43
CA GLY A 477 -33.37 -22.73 -30.48
C GLY A 477 -34.14 -23.78 -29.66
N GLY A 478 -34.73 -23.37 -28.53
CA GLY A 478 -35.84 -24.09 -27.84
C GLY A 478 -35.51 -25.42 -27.11
N GLY A 479 -36.47 -25.92 -26.29
CA GLY A 479 -36.48 -27.35 -25.89
C GLY A 479 -36.70 -27.73 -24.42
N ASN A 480 -37.75 -27.21 -23.77
CA ASN A 480 -38.32 -27.68 -22.50
C ASN A 480 -38.27 -29.22 -22.25
N ARG A 481 -37.82 -29.68 -21.06
CA ARG A 481 -38.28 -30.96 -20.48
C ARG A 481 -38.14 -31.06 -18.95
N ARG A 482 -39.29 -31.19 -18.28
CA ARG A 482 -39.42 -31.63 -16.88
C ARG A 482 -38.95 -33.09 -16.72
N ARG A 483 -38.34 -33.45 -15.59
CA ARG A 483 -38.44 -34.80 -15.01
C ARG A 483 -38.63 -34.73 -13.50
N ARG A 484 -39.37 -35.71 -12.96
CA ARG A 484 -39.94 -35.75 -11.61
C ARG A 484 -39.77 -37.15 -11.03
N SER A 485 -39.10 -37.24 -9.88
CA SER A 485 -39.03 -38.39 -8.96
C SER A 485 -38.38 -37.84 -7.67
N GLY A 486 -38.88 -38.01 -6.44
CA GLY A 486 -39.83 -39.00 -5.94
C GLY A 486 -39.13 -40.36 -5.75
N GLY A 487 -38.86 -40.84 -4.54
CA GLY A 487 -39.03 -40.27 -3.20
C GLY A 487 -38.29 -41.14 -2.18
N GLY A 488 -38.26 -40.73 -0.90
CA GLY A 488 -37.60 -41.51 0.16
C GLY A 488 -38.04 -41.03 1.54
N GLN A 489 -38.88 -41.82 2.20
CA GLN A 489 -39.34 -41.57 3.57
C GLN A 489 -38.31 -42.05 4.59
N GLY A 490 -38.26 -41.37 5.74
CA GLY A 490 -37.48 -41.77 6.91
C GLY A 490 -38.07 -41.12 8.15
N GLN A 491 -39.13 -41.71 8.71
CA GLN A 491 -39.68 -41.35 10.02
C GLN A 491 -38.98 -42.13 11.14
N GLY A 492 -39.05 -41.60 12.36
CA GLY A 492 -38.98 -42.38 13.59
C GLY A 492 -37.79 -42.06 14.49
N GLY A 493 -38.06 -41.61 15.71
CA GLY A 493 -37.01 -41.37 16.72
C GLY A 493 -37.30 -40.28 17.76
N ALA A 494 -38.52 -40.22 18.30
CA ALA A 494 -38.81 -39.38 19.46
C ALA A 494 -38.61 -40.19 20.75
N SER A 495 -37.90 -39.63 21.73
CA SER A 495 -37.94 -40.11 23.12
C SER A 495 -37.78 -38.94 24.10
N THR A 496 -38.61 -38.96 25.14
CA THR A 496 -38.90 -37.87 26.08
C THR A 496 -38.10 -37.95 27.39
N GLY A 497 -38.06 -36.83 28.12
CA GLY A 497 -37.71 -36.76 29.54
C GLY A 497 -36.23 -36.47 29.83
N GLY A 498 -35.88 -35.70 30.87
CA GLY A 498 -36.73 -34.92 31.78
C GLY A 498 -35.95 -34.36 32.97
N SER A 499 -36.23 -33.11 33.34
CA SER A 499 -36.08 -32.50 34.69
C SER A 499 -34.92 -32.94 35.61
N ARG A 500 -34.04 -31.99 35.99
CA ARG A 500 -34.06 -31.33 37.32
C ARG A 500 -33.01 -30.22 37.46
N ALA A 501 -33.26 -29.30 38.40
CA ALA A 501 -32.36 -28.23 38.80
C ALA A 501 -31.50 -28.64 40.02
N HIS A 502 -30.47 -27.85 40.33
CA HIS A 502 -29.77 -27.58 41.62
C HIS A 502 -28.37 -27.05 41.25
N SER A 503 -27.94 -25.80 41.51
CA SER A 503 -27.86 -24.97 42.73
C SER A 503 -26.59 -25.19 43.59
N ALA A 504 -25.71 -24.18 43.56
CA ALA A 504 -24.86 -23.68 44.67
C ALA A 504 -23.48 -24.29 45.02
N SER A 505 -22.71 -23.42 45.71
CA SER A 505 -21.54 -23.64 46.61
C SER A 505 -20.13 -23.94 46.07
N SER A 506 -19.36 -22.85 45.89
CA SER A 506 -18.08 -22.54 46.58
C SER A 506 -17.21 -23.63 47.25
N PHE A 507 -15.93 -23.66 46.88
CA PHE A 507 -14.74 -23.84 47.74
C PHE A 507 -13.61 -22.99 47.11
N SER A 508 -12.97 -22.01 47.77
CA SER A 508 -12.15 -21.99 48.99
C SER A 508 -10.66 -22.34 48.75
N ARG A 509 -9.80 -21.50 49.34
CA ARG A 509 -8.34 -21.34 49.18
C ARG A 509 -7.47 -22.51 49.66
N GLY A 510 -6.23 -22.54 49.16
CA GLY A 510 -5.05 -23.18 49.76
C GLY A 510 -4.04 -23.59 48.68
N ARG A 511 -2.76 -23.20 48.71
CA ARG A 511 -1.96 -22.38 49.64
C ARG A 511 -1.14 -21.35 48.87
#